data_AF-A0A0C2YLZ3-F1
#
_entry.id   AF-A0A0C2YLZ3-F1
#
_cell.length_a   1.000
_cell.length_b   1.000
_cell.length_c   1.000
_cell.angle_alpha   90.00
_cell.angle_beta   90.00
_cell.angle_gamma   90.00
#
_symmetry.space_group_name_H-M   'P 1'
#
loop_
_entity.id
_entity.type
_entity.pdbx_description
1 polymer ?
#
loop_
_entity_poly.entity_id
_entity_poly.type
_entity_poly.pdbx_seq_one_letter_code
_entity_poly.pdbx_strand_id
1 'polypeptide(L)'
;MPRSRNLNNYISSCTTPSKFPSPQMWRDFLNTIDTNWLSSTRSGSMKLAVLDILGETIVQAAQGLTVAPAEIVWQGIQVQVSSLSDPPLWLMHSLLWELYELSFHYELYALDRVIVGHLWSTDEAWLNCQTCLYSIFPGESGLLMWLEPLHSMEIALPYLNKFCELLSAWPRAPSCLQSPAQMDGKGNWECFKLFLTTSKFYIQTAFDFFGRQPSIPHIFSLSISI
;
A
#
# COMPACT_ATOMS: atom_id res chain seq x y z
N MET A 1 38.15 0.77 13.82
CA MET A 1 37.12 1.82 13.61
C MET A 1 36.50 1.61 12.23
N PRO A 2 35.23 1.18 12.12
CA PRO A 2 34.59 0.97 10.84
C PRO A 2 34.02 2.28 10.29
N ARG A 3 34.33 2.57 9.02
CA ARG A 3 33.79 3.69 8.24
C ARG A 3 32.27 3.60 8.15
N SER A 4 31.60 4.63 8.67
CA SER A 4 30.20 4.95 8.41
C SER A 4 29.93 4.95 6.91
N ARG A 5 29.05 4.06 6.45
CA ARG A 5 28.49 4.08 5.10
C ARG A 5 27.27 4.99 5.14
N ASN A 6 27.37 6.15 4.50
CA ASN A 6 26.27 7.11 4.35
C ASN A 6 25.12 6.48 3.56
N LEU A 7 23.95 6.31 4.18
CA LEU A 7 22.69 5.91 3.55
C LEU A 7 22.20 6.92 2.49
N ASN A 8 22.71 8.16 2.52
CA ASN A 8 22.26 9.24 1.64
C ASN A 8 22.54 9.03 0.14
N ASN A 9 23.43 8.10 -0.22
CA ASN A 9 23.76 7.86 -1.63
C ASN A 9 22.74 6.95 -2.36
N TYR A 10 21.84 6.27 -1.66
CA TYR A 10 20.82 5.40 -2.28
C TYR A 10 19.49 6.12 -2.55
N ILE A 11 19.27 7.30 -1.97
CA ILE A 11 18.00 8.03 -2.09
C ILE A 11 18.02 9.00 -3.30
N SER A 12 19.20 9.29 -3.88
CA SER A 12 19.37 10.37 -4.86
C SER A 12 19.09 10.00 -6.33
N SER A 13 18.58 8.80 -6.65
CA SER A 13 18.27 8.43 -8.05
C SER A 13 16.81 8.08 -8.32
N CYS A 14 15.90 8.29 -7.37
CA CYS A 14 14.46 8.15 -7.63
C CYS A 14 13.94 9.44 -8.27
N THR A 15 14.22 9.62 -9.56
CA THR A 15 13.47 10.54 -10.42
C THR A 15 12.01 10.15 -10.31
N THR A 16 11.18 11.02 -9.76
CA THR A 16 9.73 10.79 -9.67
C THR A 16 9.21 10.62 -11.09
N PRO A 17 8.63 9.45 -11.46
CA PRO A 17 8.14 9.27 -12.81
C PRO A 17 7.04 10.31 -13.06
N SER A 18 7.20 11.12 -14.12
CA SER A 18 6.28 12.23 -14.42
C SER A 18 4.85 11.76 -14.70
N LYS A 19 4.67 10.45 -14.94
CA LYS A 19 3.39 9.78 -15.18
C LYS A 19 3.43 8.36 -14.61
N PHE A 20 2.38 7.98 -13.90
CA PHE A 20 2.14 6.58 -13.55
C PHE A 20 1.74 5.79 -14.80
N PRO A 21 2.16 4.52 -14.92
CA PRO A 21 1.77 3.66 -16.01
C PRO A 21 0.26 3.42 -15.98
N SER A 22 -0.41 3.64 -17.12
CA SER A 22 -1.85 3.37 -17.21
C SER A 22 -2.13 1.86 -17.08
N PRO A 23 -3.36 1.44 -16.70
CA PRO A 23 -3.71 0.02 -16.64
C PRO A 23 -3.47 -0.72 -17.96
N GLN A 24 -3.62 -0.02 -19.09
CA GLN A 24 -3.32 -0.61 -20.40
C GLN A 24 -1.82 -0.80 -20.60
N MET A 25 -0.99 0.17 -20.18
CA MET A 25 0.47 0.03 -20.24
C MET A 25 0.98 -1.11 -19.37
N TRP A 26 0.37 -1.31 -18.19
CA TRP A 26 0.68 -2.48 -17.35
C TRP A 26 0.33 -3.79 -18.03
N ARG A 27 -0.88 -3.90 -18.60
CA ARG A 27 -1.30 -5.10 -19.33
C ARG A 27 -0.39 -5.37 -20.51
N ASP A 28 -0.08 -4.34 -21.28
CA ASP A 28 0.78 -4.48 -22.46
C ASP A 28 2.20 -4.87 -22.06
N PHE A 29 2.75 -4.26 -21.01
CA PHE A 29 4.06 -4.64 -20.46
C PHE A 29 4.06 -6.11 -20.02
N LEU A 30 3.17 -6.51 -19.13
CA LEU A 30 3.10 -7.87 -18.56
C LEU A 30 2.90 -8.94 -19.64
N ASN A 31 2.06 -8.65 -20.65
CA ASN A 31 1.79 -9.60 -21.74
C ASN A 31 2.92 -9.68 -22.77
N THR A 32 3.83 -8.70 -22.80
CA THR A 32 4.92 -8.68 -23.78
C THR A 32 6.24 -9.17 -23.21
N ILE A 33 6.35 -9.44 -21.89
CA ILE A 33 7.58 -9.87 -21.21
C ILE A 33 8.30 -11.01 -21.97
N ASP A 34 7.56 -12.01 -22.46
CA ASP A 34 8.12 -13.18 -23.17
C ASP A 34 8.23 -13.01 -24.69
N THR A 35 7.59 -12.01 -25.29
CA THR A 35 7.68 -11.78 -26.74
C THR A 35 8.94 -11.00 -27.07
N ASN A 36 9.67 -11.42 -28.11
CA ASN A 36 10.82 -10.68 -28.64
C ASN A 36 10.50 -9.18 -28.81
N TRP A 37 10.90 -8.37 -27.81
CA TRP A 37 10.72 -6.92 -27.71
C TRP A 37 11.41 -6.11 -28.83
N LEU A 38 11.94 -6.80 -29.84
CA LEU A 38 12.77 -6.30 -30.93
C LEU A 38 11.98 -6.01 -32.23
N SER A 39 10.66 -6.20 -32.28
CA SER A 39 9.89 -5.87 -33.49
C SER A 39 9.62 -4.35 -33.62
N SER A 40 9.96 -3.78 -34.77
CA SER A 40 10.20 -2.35 -35.01
C SER A 40 8.96 -1.53 -35.42
N THR A 41 7.80 -1.75 -34.79
CA THR A 41 6.58 -0.96 -35.07
C THR A 41 5.73 -0.77 -33.82
N ARG A 42 5.26 0.47 -33.53
CA ARG A 42 4.39 0.93 -32.41
C ARG A 42 4.86 0.56 -30.98
N SER A 43 5.37 -0.65 -30.79
CA SER A 43 6.07 -1.23 -29.65
C SER A 43 7.30 -0.41 -29.20
N GLY A 44 8.02 0.26 -30.11
CA GLY A 44 9.22 1.04 -29.76
C GLY A 44 8.94 2.27 -28.89
N SER A 45 7.90 3.04 -29.22
CA SER A 45 7.49 4.21 -28.40
C SER A 45 6.91 3.77 -27.06
N MET A 46 6.19 2.64 -27.03
CA MET A 46 5.68 2.05 -25.80
C MET A 46 6.83 1.54 -24.91
N LYS A 47 7.88 0.95 -25.52
CA LYS A 47 9.10 0.50 -24.83
C LYS A 47 9.83 1.63 -24.14
N LEU A 48 10.01 2.77 -24.81
CA LEU A 48 10.63 3.94 -24.19
C LEU A 48 9.79 4.49 -23.03
N ALA A 49 8.46 4.51 -23.16
CA ALA A 49 7.58 4.95 -22.07
C ALA A 49 7.61 3.99 -20.88
N VAL A 50 7.67 2.67 -21.11
CA VAL A 50 7.78 1.68 -20.03
C VAL A 50 9.17 1.73 -19.38
N LEU A 51 10.24 1.89 -20.17
CA LEU A 51 11.61 2.07 -19.65
C LEU A 51 11.75 3.34 -18.81
N ASP A 52 11.15 4.44 -19.25
CA ASP A 52 11.15 5.72 -18.52
C ASP A 52 10.42 5.60 -17.17
N ILE A 53 9.37 4.78 -17.11
CA ILE A 53 8.53 4.62 -15.92
C ILE A 53 9.06 3.57 -14.94
N LEU A 54 9.45 2.39 -15.44
CA LEU A 54 9.89 1.25 -14.61
C LEU A 54 11.40 1.24 -14.38
N GLY A 55 12.16 2.00 -15.19
CA GLY A 55 13.61 1.97 -15.18
C GLY A 55 14.17 0.77 -15.94
N GLU A 56 15.40 0.97 -16.44
CA GLU A 56 16.11 -0.03 -17.25
C GLU A 56 16.34 -1.34 -16.51
N THR A 57 16.63 -1.29 -15.20
CA THR A 57 16.90 -2.47 -14.37
C THR A 57 15.72 -3.43 -14.30
N ILE A 58 14.50 -2.92 -14.09
CA ILE A 58 13.29 -3.75 -13.97
C ILE A 58 12.96 -4.39 -15.33
N VAL A 59 13.11 -3.63 -16.41
CA VAL A 59 12.84 -4.13 -17.76
C VAL A 59 13.86 -5.19 -18.18
N GLN A 60 15.15 -4.98 -17.92
CA GLN A 60 16.19 -5.96 -18.20
C GLN A 60 16.04 -7.23 -17.36
N ALA A 61 15.63 -7.10 -16.09
CA ALA A 61 15.33 -8.24 -15.22
C ALA A 61 14.12 -9.05 -15.71
N ALA A 62 13.04 -8.38 -16.10
CA ALA A 62 11.86 -9.03 -16.67
C ALA A 62 12.18 -9.78 -17.98
N GLN A 63 13.09 -9.25 -18.80
CA GLN A 63 13.51 -9.85 -20.08
C GLN A 63 14.54 -10.99 -19.92
N GLY A 64 14.92 -11.34 -18.68
CA GLY A 64 15.96 -12.36 -18.43
C GLY A 64 17.36 -11.95 -18.91
N LEU A 65 17.57 -10.65 -19.21
CA LEU A 65 18.85 -10.11 -19.67
C LEU A 65 19.83 -9.89 -18.52
N THR A 66 19.33 -9.82 -17.29
CA THR A 66 20.14 -9.90 -16.08
C THR A 66 20.09 -11.30 -15.51
N VAL A 67 21.21 -11.79 -14.97
CA VAL A 67 21.22 -13.03 -14.17
C VAL A 67 20.27 -12.82 -13.00
N ALA A 68 19.13 -13.50 -13.02
CA ALA A 68 18.23 -13.52 -11.87
C ALA A 68 19.02 -14.06 -10.68
N PRO A 69 18.96 -13.41 -9.52
CA PRO A 69 19.62 -13.94 -8.33
C PRO A 69 19.03 -15.32 -8.03
N ALA A 70 19.86 -16.26 -7.55
CA ALA A 70 19.35 -17.58 -7.16
C ALA A 70 18.32 -17.46 -6.03
N GLU A 71 18.50 -16.44 -5.18
CA GLU A 71 17.70 -16.17 -4.00
C GLU A 71 17.28 -14.69 -3.96
N ILE A 72 16.04 -14.45 -3.53
CA ILE A 72 15.54 -13.13 -3.15
C ILE A 72 15.24 -13.12 -1.65
N VAL A 73 15.21 -11.93 -1.05
CA VAL A 73 14.78 -11.77 0.36
C VAL A 73 13.39 -11.16 0.36
N TRP A 74 12.42 -11.89 0.88
CA TRP A 74 11.04 -11.45 1.07
C TRP A 74 10.74 -11.36 2.56
N GLN A 75 10.45 -10.15 3.05
CA GLN A 75 10.18 -9.89 4.49
C GLN A 75 11.24 -10.48 5.43
N GLY A 76 12.52 -10.45 5.02
CA GLY A 76 13.64 -11.01 5.79
C GLY A 76 13.86 -12.52 5.62
N ILE A 77 13.02 -13.21 4.84
CA ILE A 77 13.13 -14.64 4.53
C ILE A 77 13.76 -14.83 3.16
N GLN A 78 14.76 -15.71 3.06
CA GLN A 78 15.33 -16.09 1.76
C GLN A 78 14.39 -17.02 1.00
N VAL A 79 14.14 -16.69 -0.27
CA VAL A 79 13.27 -17.43 -1.19
C VAL A 79 14.07 -17.77 -2.43
N GLN A 80 14.08 -19.05 -2.81
CA GLN A 80 14.72 -19.50 -4.04
C GLN A 80 13.88 -19.06 -5.24
N VAL A 81 14.50 -18.44 -6.25
CA VAL A 81 13.77 -17.97 -7.44
C VAL A 81 13.16 -19.13 -8.22
N SER A 82 13.79 -20.31 -8.19
CA SER A 82 13.22 -21.54 -8.77
C SER A 82 11.90 -21.96 -8.12
N SER A 83 11.67 -21.62 -6.85
CA SER A 83 10.39 -21.90 -6.18
C SER A 83 9.25 -21.00 -6.65
N LEU A 84 9.51 -19.88 -7.33
CA LEU A 84 8.45 -18.96 -7.75
C LEU A 84 7.54 -19.53 -8.85
N SER A 85 7.98 -20.57 -9.57
CA SER A 85 7.13 -21.30 -10.53
C SER A 85 6.05 -22.14 -9.83
N ASP A 86 6.29 -22.56 -8.59
CA ASP A 86 5.34 -23.26 -7.72
C ASP A 86 5.53 -22.72 -6.28
N PRO A 87 5.08 -21.49 -6.01
CA PRO A 87 5.45 -20.76 -4.81
C PRO A 87 4.91 -21.46 -3.56
N PRO A 88 5.71 -21.56 -2.48
CA PRO A 88 5.22 -22.16 -1.26
C PRO A 88 4.03 -21.36 -0.71
N LEU A 89 3.09 -22.05 -0.08
CA LEU A 89 1.82 -21.46 0.39
C LEU A 89 2.01 -20.22 1.25
N TRP A 90 3.00 -20.22 2.14
CA TRP A 90 3.31 -19.08 3.00
C TRP A 90 3.69 -17.83 2.21
N LEU A 91 4.40 -17.99 1.09
CA LEU A 91 4.83 -16.88 0.23
C LEU A 91 3.63 -16.33 -0.53
N MET A 92 2.77 -17.20 -1.06
CA MET A 92 1.52 -16.78 -1.70
C MET A 92 0.64 -15.99 -0.72
N HIS A 93 0.44 -16.48 0.50
CA HIS A 93 -0.34 -15.77 1.52
C HIS A 93 0.29 -14.41 1.86
N SER A 94 1.61 -14.35 2.03
CA SER A 94 2.31 -13.10 2.34
C SER A 94 2.22 -12.08 1.19
N LEU A 95 2.37 -12.51 -0.06
CA LEU A 95 2.20 -11.65 -1.24
C LEU A 95 0.77 -11.12 -1.37
N LEU A 96 -0.24 -11.98 -1.20
CA LEU A 96 -1.65 -11.59 -1.27
C LEU A 96 -2.00 -10.60 -0.15
N TRP A 97 -1.49 -10.85 1.06
CA TRP A 97 -1.66 -9.96 2.19
C TRP A 97 -1.09 -8.56 1.89
N GLU A 98 0.17 -8.51 1.43
CA GLU A 98 0.84 -7.25 1.13
C GLU A 98 0.15 -6.50 -0.01
N LEU A 99 -0.26 -7.21 -1.07
CA LEU A 99 -1.01 -6.61 -2.17
C LEU A 99 -2.33 -6.00 -1.71
N TYR A 100 -3.05 -6.69 -0.82
CA TYR A 100 -4.32 -6.23 -0.32
C TYR A 100 -4.18 -5.00 0.59
N GLU A 101 -3.18 -5.00 1.48
CA GLU A 101 -2.87 -3.85 2.33
C GLU A 101 -2.43 -2.63 1.50
N LEU A 102 -1.55 -2.81 0.51
CA LEU A 102 -1.17 -1.76 -0.42
C LEU A 102 -2.37 -1.22 -1.20
N SER A 103 -3.29 -2.11 -1.61
CA SER A 103 -4.52 -1.69 -2.28
C SER A 103 -5.36 -0.79 -1.38
N PHE A 104 -5.53 -1.15 -0.10
CA PHE A 104 -6.21 -0.30 0.88
C PHE A 104 -5.51 1.06 1.04
N HIS A 105 -4.18 1.09 1.17
CA HIS A 105 -3.42 2.34 1.28
C HIS A 105 -3.70 3.31 0.14
N TYR A 106 -3.56 2.81 -1.10
CA TYR A 106 -3.69 3.65 -2.27
C TYR A 106 -5.14 4.07 -2.51
N GLU A 107 -6.11 3.21 -2.19
CA GLU A 107 -7.52 3.58 -2.23
C GLU A 107 -7.85 4.67 -1.20
N LEU A 108 -7.38 4.51 0.06
CA LEU A 108 -7.58 5.50 1.11
C LEU A 108 -6.93 6.84 0.75
N TYR A 109 -5.68 6.80 0.25
CA TYR A 109 -4.98 7.99 -0.23
C TYR A 109 -5.73 8.70 -1.36
N ALA A 110 -6.19 7.96 -2.36
CA ALA A 110 -6.92 8.52 -3.48
C ALA A 110 -8.25 9.15 -3.03
N LEU A 111 -8.98 8.49 -2.13
CA LEU A 111 -10.23 9.02 -1.57
C LEU A 111 -10.00 10.30 -0.78
N ASP A 112 -9.05 10.29 0.15
CA ASP A 112 -8.76 11.44 0.99
C ASP A 112 -8.40 12.67 0.15
N ARG A 113 -7.55 12.47 -0.87
CA ARG A 113 -7.21 13.54 -1.82
C ARG A 113 -8.37 14.11 -2.60
N VAL A 114 -9.38 13.30 -2.94
CA VAL A 114 -10.51 13.82 -3.70
C VAL A 114 -11.55 14.46 -2.78
N ILE A 115 -11.83 13.84 -1.64
CA ILE A 115 -12.88 14.28 -0.71
C ILE A 115 -12.45 15.56 0.01
N VAL A 116 -11.22 15.61 0.51
CA VAL A 116 -10.67 16.75 1.25
C VAL A 116 -9.48 17.38 0.52
N GLY A 117 -9.52 17.44 -0.82
CA GLY A 117 -8.41 17.95 -1.63
C GLY A 117 -7.92 19.37 -1.28
N HIS A 118 -8.78 20.20 -0.67
CA HIS A 118 -8.37 21.50 -0.15
C HIS A 118 -7.33 21.39 0.98
N LEU A 119 -7.35 20.32 1.80
CA LEU A 119 -6.34 20.02 2.82
C LEU A 119 -5.00 19.57 2.22
N TRP A 120 -4.95 19.27 0.92
CA TRP A 120 -3.72 18.87 0.21
C TRP A 120 -3.09 20.01 -0.60
N SER A 121 -3.54 21.25 -0.41
CA SER A 121 -3.24 22.36 -1.33
C SER A 121 -1.88 23.05 -1.12
N THR A 122 -1.22 22.81 0.02
CA THR A 122 0.11 23.38 0.33
C THR A 122 1.09 22.27 0.65
N ASP A 123 2.39 22.52 0.46
CA ASP A 123 3.44 21.54 0.74
C ASP A 123 3.45 21.08 2.20
N GLU A 124 3.17 21.99 3.14
CA GLU A 124 3.04 21.69 4.57
C GLU A 124 1.80 20.83 4.87
N ALA A 125 0.66 21.16 4.26
CA ALA A 125 -0.57 20.41 4.46
C ALA A 125 -0.51 19.03 3.80
N TRP A 126 0.19 18.91 2.66
CA TRP A 126 0.52 17.63 2.04
C TRP A 126 1.33 16.73 2.98
N LEU A 127 2.38 17.26 3.61
CA LEU A 127 3.21 16.49 4.55
C LEU A 127 2.39 16.05 5.78
N ASN A 128 1.53 16.92 6.30
CA ASN A 128 0.67 16.62 7.44
C ASN A 128 -0.36 15.53 7.11
N CYS A 129 -1.05 15.64 5.97
CA CYS A 129 -2.01 14.63 5.52
C CYS A 129 -1.32 13.29 5.25
N GLN A 130 -0.16 13.31 4.62
CA GLN A 130 0.63 12.11 4.37
C GLN A 130 1.10 11.45 5.67
N THR A 131 1.56 12.25 6.64
CA THR A 131 1.96 11.76 7.97
C THR A 131 0.77 11.15 8.71
N CYS A 132 -0.39 11.80 8.67
CA CYS A 132 -1.63 11.28 9.26
C CYS A 132 -2.02 9.94 8.62
N LEU A 133 -2.00 9.85 7.30
CA LEU A 133 -2.32 8.62 6.57
C LEU A 133 -1.37 7.48 6.93
N TYR A 134 -0.05 7.72 6.93
CA TYR A 134 0.92 6.67 7.29
C TYR A 134 0.84 6.27 8.76
N SER A 135 0.41 7.16 9.65
CA SER A 135 0.23 6.83 11.08
C SER A 135 -0.92 5.85 11.35
N ILE A 136 -1.76 5.56 10.36
CA ILE A 136 -2.79 4.51 10.44
C ILE A 136 -2.16 3.12 10.39
N PHE A 137 -0.93 3.01 9.91
CA PHE A 137 -0.28 1.72 9.68
C PHE A 137 0.87 1.51 10.67
N PRO A 138 1.06 0.29 11.20
CA PRO A 138 2.23 -0.06 11.98
C PRO A 138 3.47 -0.13 11.07
N GLY A 139 4.56 0.48 11.53
CA GLY A 139 5.84 0.50 10.83
C GLY A 139 6.27 1.92 10.43
N GLU A 140 7.56 2.23 10.56
CA GLU A 140 8.09 3.59 10.36
C GLU A 140 8.08 4.07 8.89
N SER A 141 7.81 3.18 7.92
CA SER A 141 8.01 3.48 6.50
C SER A 141 6.80 3.22 5.59
N GLY A 142 5.68 2.65 6.08
CA GLY A 142 4.52 2.29 5.24
C GLY A 142 4.81 1.27 4.11
N LEU A 143 6.05 0.78 4.01
CA LEU A 143 6.57 -0.11 2.95
C LEU A 143 7.09 -1.44 3.51
N LEU A 144 7.39 -1.51 4.81
CA LEU A 144 7.70 -2.75 5.51
C LEU A 144 6.51 -3.02 6.42
N MET A 145 5.64 -3.96 6.05
CA MET A 145 4.35 -4.06 6.72
C MET A 145 3.95 -5.50 7.06
N TRP A 146 3.64 -5.66 8.35
CA TRP A 146 3.04 -6.81 9.05
C TRP A 146 3.74 -8.16 8.90
N LEU A 147 4.66 -8.44 9.81
CA LEU A 147 5.07 -9.83 10.08
C LEU A 147 4.04 -10.57 10.96
N GLU A 148 3.17 -9.87 11.69
CA GLU A 148 2.18 -10.46 12.59
C GLU A 148 0.83 -9.73 12.56
N PRO A 149 -0.30 -10.45 12.59
CA PRO A 149 -1.62 -9.86 12.82
C PRO A 149 -1.67 -9.05 14.11
N LEU A 150 -2.51 -8.01 14.16
CA LEU A 150 -2.83 -7.37 15.44
C LEU A 150 -3.81 -8.26 16.21
N HIS A 151 -3.26 -9.05 17.12
CA HIS A 151 -4.03 -10.04 17.88
C HIS A 151 -4.89 -9.44 18.99
N SER A 152 -4.78 -8.13 19.27
CA SER A 152 -5.56 -7.47 20.33
C SER A 152 -5.97 -6.05 19.96
N MET A 153 -7.13 -5.65 20.47
CA MET A 153 -7.61 -4.27 20.35
C MET A 153 -6.61 -3.28 20.96
N GLU A 154 -5.85 -3.70 21.98
CA GLU A 154 -4.82 -2.88 22.65
C GLU A 154 -3.78 -2.36 21.68
N ILE A 155 -3.30 -3.24 20.81
CA ILE A 155 -2.28 -2.89 19.83
C ILE A 155 -2.93 -2.17 18.63
N ALA A 156 -4.20 -2.48 18.29
CA ALA A 156 -4.91 -1.86 17.17
C ALA A 156 -5.47 -0.46 17.46
N LEU A 157 -5.74 -0.11 18.72
CA LEU A 157 -6.43 1.13 19.07
C LEU A 157 -5.71 2.41 18.62
N PRO A 158 -4.38 2.56 18.74
CA PRO A 158 -3.69 3.75 18.25
C PRO A 158 -3.93 3.97 16.74
N TYR A 159 -3.84 2.90 15.96
CA TYR A 159 -4.08 2.91 14.52
C TYR A 159 -5.54 3.19 14.17
N LEU A 160 -6.48 2.60 14.91
CA LEU A 160 -7.91 2.90 14.77
C LEU A 160 -8.20 4.38 15.03
N ASN A 161 -7.60 4.95 16.07
CA ASN A 161 -7.78 6.36 16.40
C ASN A 161 -7.23 7.26 15.29
N LYS A 162 -6.08 6.92 14.69
CA LYS A 162 -5.55 7.63 13.51
C LYS A 162 -6.44 7.50 12.29
N PHE A 163 -7.04 6.32 12.09
CA PHE A 163 -7.99 6.13 11.01
C PHE A 163 -9.26 6.97 11.22
N CYS A 164 -9.78 7.02 12.45
CA CYS A 164 -10.91 7.87 12.81
C CYS A 164 -10.58 9.36 12.64
N GLU A 165 -9.38 9.79 13.05
CA GLU A 165 -8.89 11.16 12.89
C GLU A 165 -8.92 11.57 11.40
N LEU A 166 -8.36 10.75 10.51
CA LEU A 166 -8.39 11.01 9.07
C LEU A 166 -9.83 11.10 8.53
N LEU A 167 -10.67 10.11 8.82
CA LEU A 167 -12.04 10.07 8.32
C LEU A 167 -12.94 11.16 8.94
N SER A 168 -12.61 11.68 10.12
CA SER A 168 -13.38 12.75 10.77
C SER A 168 -13.33 14.08 10.00
N ALA A 169 -12.30 14.27 9.16
CA ALA A 169 -12.19 15.41 8.28
C ALA A 169 -13.13 15.31 7.05
N TRP A 170 -13.67 14.13 6.76
CA TRP A 170 -14.51 13.92 5.59
C TRP A 170 -15.93 14.48 5.80
N PRO A 171 -16.59 14.96 4.73
CA PRO A 171 -17.98 15.38 4.80
C PRO A 171 -18.88 14.25 5.32
N ARG A 172 -19.82 14.60 6.21
CA ARG A 172 -20.81 13.65 6.79
C ARG A 172 -20.20 12.57 7.68
N ALA A 173 -18.94 12.74 8.12
CA ALA A 173 -18.33 11.87 9.12
C ALA A 173 -19.20 11.77 10.38
N PRO A 174 -19.45 10.56 10.90
CA PRO A 174 -20.13 10.37 12.18
C PRO A 174 -19.43 11.11 13.32
N SER A 175 -20.19 11.74 14.21
CA SER A 175 -19.63 12.53 15.32
C SER A 175 -18.78 11.68 16.28
N CYS A 176 -19.03 10.37 16.37
CA CYS A 176 -18.23 9.45 17.16
C CYS A 176 -16.77 9.33 16.68
N LEU A 177 -16.45 9.70 15.43
CA LEU A 177 -15.08 9.68 14.90
C LEU A 177 -14.23 10.85 15.41
N GLN A 178 -14.85 11.90 15.93
CA GLN A 178 -14.15 13.12 16.36
C GLN A 178 -13.43 12.96 17.71
N SER A 179 -13.78 11.91 18.46
CA SER A 179 -13.21 11.66 19.79
C SER A 179 -12.41 10.36 19.75
N PRO A 180 -11.13 10.38 20.19
CA PRO A 180 -10.34 9.16 20.25
C PRO A 180 -10.96 8.18 21.26
N ALA A 181 -11.07 6.92 20.87
CA ALA A 181 -11.52 5.87 21.79
C ALA A 181 -10.43 5.57 22.82
N GLN A 182 -10.88 5.19 24.01
CA GLN A 182 -10.06 4.74 25.12
C GLN A 182 -10.56 3.40 25.63
N MET A 183 -9.65 2.59 26.14
CA MET A 183 -10.01 1.32 26.79
C MET A 183 -10.52 1.57 28.19
N ASP A 184 -11.61 0.91 28.53
CA ASP A 184 -12.22 0.96 29.85
C ASP A 184 -11.89 -0.28 30.70
N GLY A 185 -11.16 -1.25 30.13
CA GLY A 185 -10.84 -2.53 30.76
C GLY A 185 -12.05 -3.44 30.96
N LYS A 186 -13.23 -3.08 30.43
CA LYS A 186 -14.52 -3.79 30.61
C LYS A 186 -15.02 -4.36 29.28
N GLY A 187 -14.12 -5.02 28.55
CA GLY A 187 -14.43 -5.72 27.30
C GLY A 187 -14.30 -4.87 26.03
N ASN A 188 -13.95 -3.57 26.14
CA ASN A 188 -13.62 -2.69 25.01
C ASN A 188 -14.70 -2.62 23.91
N TRP A 189 -15.97 -2.82 24.28
CA TRP A 189 -17.09 -2.87 23.33
C TRP A 189 -17.27 -1.55 22.56
N GLU A 190 -17.02 -0.41 23.21
CA GLU A 190 -17.09 0.90 22.55
C GLU A 190 -16.00 1.07 21.49
N CYS A 191 -14.80 0.51 21.72
CA CYS A 191 -13.75 0.49 20.70
C CYS A 191 -14.19 -0.36 19.49
N PHE A 192 -14.86 -1.49 19.73
CA PHE A 192 -15.39 -2.35 18.67
C PHE A 192 -16.54 -1.69 17.88
N LYS A 193 -17.44 -0.98 18.57
CA LYS A 193 -18.48 -0.17 17.89
C LYS A 193 -17.88 0.94 17.06
N LEU A 194 -16.87 1.63 17.58
CA LEU A 194 -16.16 2.66 16.84
C LEU A 194 -15.58 2.05 15.58
N PHE A 195 -14.85 0.93 15.71
CA PHE A 195 -14.31 0.18 14.58
C PHE A 195 -15.38 -0.12 13.51
N LEU A 196 -16.49 -0.77 13.88
CA LEU A 196 -17.56 -1.08 12.93
C LEU A 196 -18.14 0.16 12.26
N THR A 197 -18.26 1.26 13.00
CA THR A 197 -18.81 2.53 12.49
C THR A 197 -17.83 3.17 11.50
N THR A 198 -16.55 3.24 11.84
CA THR A 198 -15.46 3.74 11.00
C THR A 198 -15.37 2.94 9.70
N SER A 199 -15.37 1.61 9.78
CA SER A 199 -15.31 0.74 8.60
C SER A 199 -16.54 0.90 7.71
N LYS A 200 -17.75 0.92 8.26
CA LYS A 200 -18.96 1.14 7.47
C LYS A 200 -18.95 2.47 6.76
N PHE A 201 -18.54 3.53 7.45
CA PHE A 201 -18.44 4.87 6.87
C PHE A 201 -17.43 4.90 5.72
N TYR A 202 -16.22 4.34 5.93
CA TYR A 202 -15.22 4.22 4.88
C TYR A 202 -15.73 3.41 3.69
N ILE A 203 -16.26 2.21 3.92
CA ILE A 203 -16.72 1.30 2.86
C ILE A 203 -17.80 1.97 2.01
N GLN A 204 -18.78 2.60 2.65
CA GLN A 204 -19.85 3.29 1.93
C GLN A 204 -19.29 4.46 1.11
N THR A 205 -18.43 5.30 1.72
CA THR A 205 -17.86 6.45 1.04
C THR A 205 -17.02 6.04 -0.17
N ALA A 206 -16.21 5.00 0.00
CA ALA A 206 -15.37 4.46 -1.06
C ALA A 206 -16.22 3.82 -2.18
N PHE A 207 -17.28 3.10 -1.83
CA PHE A 207 -18.22 2.55 -2.81
C PHE A 207 -18.92 3.66 -3.61
N ASP A 208 -19.39 4.71 -2.94
CA ASP A 208 -20.04 5.86 -3.56
C ASP A 208 -19.11 6.59 -4.54
N PHE A 209 -17.80 6.61 -4.25
CA PHE A 209 -16.80 7.28 -5.08
C PHE A 209 -16.25 6.42 -6.21
N PHE A 210 -15.87 5.17 -5.92
CA PHE A 210 -15.25 4.27 -6.90
C PHE A 210 -16.25 3.42 -7.70
N GLY A 211 -17.50 3.28 -7.23
CA GLY A 211 -18.51 2.41 -7.85
C GLY A 211 -18.22 0.92 -7.71
N ARG A 212 -17.31 0.53 -6.82
CA ARG A 212 -16.94 -0.88 -6.55
C ARG A 212 -16.63 -1.08 -5.06
N GLN A 213 -16.58 -2.35 -4.66
CA GLN A 213 -16.16 -2.71 -3.31
C GLN A 213 -14.69 -2.26 -3.08
N PRO A 214 -14.41 -1.52 -1.99
CA PRO A 214 -13.06 -1.14 -1.62
C PRO A 214 -12.33 -2.27 -0.87
N SER A 215 -11.01 -2.16 -0.80
CA SER A 215 -10.19 -2.95 0.12
C SER A 215 -10.50 -2.56 1.56
N ILE A 216 -10.67 -3.55 2.44
CA ILE A 216 -11.01 -3.36 3.85
C ILE A 216 -9.76 -3.58 4.71
N PRO A 217 -9.33 -2.65 5.58
CA PRO A 217 -8.10 -2.80 6.34
C PRO A 217 -8.01 -4.13 7.14
N HIS A 218 -6.95 -4.92 6.97
CA HIS A 218 -6.77 -6.19 7.69
C HIS A 218 -6.29 -6.03 9.14
N ILE A 219 -5.84 -4.82 9.52
CA ILE A 219 -5.72 -4.35 10.92
C ILE A 219 -6.91 -4.82 11.77
N PHE A 220 -8.06 -4.99 11.11
CA PHE A 220 -9.33 -5.26 11.74
C PHE A 220 -10.04 -6.52 11.25
N SER A 221 -9.32 -7.52 10.73
CA SER A 221 -9.85 -8.89 10.72
C SER A 221 -9.84 -9.46 12.16
N LEU A 222 -10.48 -8.76 13.10
CA LEU A 222 -10.96 -9.39 14.32
C LEU A 222 -11.94 -10.44 13.82
N SER A 223 -11.57 -11.71 13.98
CA SER A 223 -12.34 -12.88 13.55
C SER A 223 -13.81 -12.67 13.92
N ILE A 224 -14.62 -12.23 12.95
CA ILE A 224 -16.06 -12.35 13.05
C ILE A 224 -16.31 -13.84 12.78
N SER A 225 -16.09 -14.65 13.81
CA SER A 225 -16.71 -15.95 13.90
C SER A 225 -18.18 -15.67 14.13
N ILE A 226 -18.96 -15.69 13.04
CA ILE A 226 -20.42 -15.77 13.08
C ILE A 226 -20.80 -17.08 13.76
#